data_AF-A0A1H9UT45-F1
#
_entry.id   AF-A0A1H9UT45-F1
#
_cell.length_a   1.000
_cell.length_b   1.000
_cell.length_c   1.000
_cell.angle_alpha   90.00
_cell.angle_beta   90.00
_cell.angle_gamma   90.00
#
_symmetry.space_group_name_H-M   'P 1'
#
loop_
_entity.id
_entity.type
_entity.pdbx_description
1 polymer ?
#
loop_
_entity_poly.entity_id
_entity_poly.type
_entity_poly.pdbx_seq_one_letter_code
_entity_poly.pdbx_strand_id
1 'polypeptide(L)'
;ELGVHIVLDNYATHKHSNIKAWLDKHPRFIFHFTPTSSSWLNQVERFFGILTDKVIRNQAFHSVADLEHKIMDWINHRNINPTPFTWVKDAETILATINRARTTLESTTNQKHN
;
A
#
# COMPACT_ATOMS: atom_id res chain seq x y z
N GLU A 1 -23.38 -9.50 6.89
CA GLU A 1 -22.18 -8.87 7.49
C GLU A 1 -21.49 -8.00 6.44
N LEU A 2 -20.85 -6.88 6.81
CA LEU A 2 -20.16 -5.99 5.86
C LEU A 2 -18.78 -6.57 5.51
N GLY A 3 -18.45 -6.58 4.21
CA GLY A 3 -17.13 -6.97 3.72
C GLY A 3 -16.02 -6.02 4.19
N VAL A 4 -14.84 -6.56 4.47
CA VAL A 4 -13.63 -5.82 4.81
C VAL A 4 -12.71 -5.85 3.60
N HIS A 5 -12.60 -4.72 2.91
CA HIS A 5 -11.75 -4.56 1.74
C HIS A 5 -10.38 -4.04 2.17
N ILE A 6 -9.32 -4.78 1.83
CA ILE A 6 -7.95 -4.47 2.19
C ILE A 6 -7.17 -4.22 0.91
N VAL A 7 -6.60 -3.01 0.79
CA VAL A 7 -5.74 -2.64 -0.34
C VAL A 7 -4.29 -2.87 0.07
N LEU A 8 -3.55 -3.65 -0.71
CA LEU A 8 -2.18 -4.10 -0.43
C LEU A 8 -1.28 -3.85 -1.65
N ASP A 9 0.02 -3.78 -1.43
CA ASP A 9 0.97 -3.82 -2.54
C ASP A 9 1.07 -5.23 -3.17
N ASN A 10 1.78 -5.33 -4.28
CA ASN A 10 1.92 -6.57 -5.02
C ASN A 10 3.02 -7.50 -4.46
N TYR A 11 3.43 -7.35 -3.19
CA TYR A 11 4.52 -8.12 -2.62
C TYR A 11 4.19 -9.61 -2.48
N ALA A 12 5.18 -10.48 -2.74
CA ALA A 12 4.96 -11.92 -2.90
C ALA A 12 4.40 -12.61 -1.66
N THR A 13 4.70 -12.11 -0.46
CA THR A 13 4.22 -12.69 0.81
C THR A 13 2.70 -12.60 0.94
N HIS A 14 2.06 -11.58 0.36
CA HIS A 14 0.60 -11.46 0.35
C HIS A 14 -0.09 -12.51 -0.53
N LYS A 15 0.65 -13.19 -1.41
CA LYS A 15 0.15 -14.23 -2.31
C LYS A 15 0.54 -15.65 -1.88
N HIS A 16 1.18 -15.78 -0.72
CA HIS A 16 1.61 -17.06 -0.17
C HIS A 16 0.42 -18.01 0.03
N SER A 17 0.64 -19.31 -0.11
CA SER A 17 -0.41 -20.35 -0.01
C SER A 17 -1.17 -20.28 1.32
N ASN A 18 -0.46 -20.06 2.43
CA ASN A 18 -1.07 -19.90 3.74
C ASN A 18 -2.06 -18.72 3.82
N ILE A 19 -1.77 -17.61 3.12
CA ILE A 19 -2.66 -16.44 3.08
C ILE A 19 -3.91 -16.76 2.26
N LYS A 20 -3.75 -17.43 1.10
CA LYS A 20 -4.89 -17.88 0.28
C LYS A 20 -5.81 -18.82 1.05
N ALA A 21 -5.23 -19.84 1.68
CA ALA A 21 -5.98 -20.81 2.50
C ALA A 21 -6.69 -20.15 3.70
N TRP A 22 -6.12 -19.05 4.23
CA TRP A 22 -6.79 -18.26 5.26
C TRP A 22 -7.96 -17.46 4.67
N LEU A 23 -7.80 -16.80 3.53
CA LEU A 23 -8.86 -16.04 2.87
C LEU A 23 -10.06 -16.91 2.48
N ASP A 24 -9.80 -18.15 2.01
CA ASP A 24 -10.86 -19.11 1.68
C ASP A 24 -11.74 -19.45 2.90
N LYS A 25 -11.17 -19.41 4.11
CA LYS A 25 -11.87 -19.63 5.37
C LYS A 25 -12.53 -18.37 5.93
N HIS A 26 -12.18 -17.19 5.41
CA HIS A 26 -12.62 -15.89 5.93
C HIS A 26 -13.16 -14.99 4.80
N PRO A 27 -14.31 -15.33 4.19
CA PRO A 27 -14.84 -14.67 2.99
C PRO A 27 -15.23 -13.20 3.20
N ARG A 28 -15.29 -12.75 4.47
CA ARG A 28 -15.48 -11.34 4.81
C ARG A 28 -14.31 -10.48 4.35
N PHE A 29 -13.09 -11.01 4.29
CA PHE A 29 -11.90 -10.24 3.92
C PHE A 29 -11.62 -10.37 2.43
N ILE A 30 -11.55 -9.24 1.74
CA ILE A 30 -11.34 -9.16 0.29
C ILE A 30 -10.08 -8.35 0.04
N PHE A 31 -9.06 -8.99 -0.55
CA PHE A 31 -7.79 -8.34 -0.86
C PHE A 31 -7.82 -7.73 -2.27
N HIS A 32 -7.41 -6.48 -2.36
CA HIS A 32 -7.19 -5.75 -3.61
C HIS A 32 -5.70 -5.40 -3.71
N PHE A 33 -5.07 -5.77 -4.81
CA PHE A 33 -3.64 -5.50 -5.02
C PHE A 33 -3.44 -4.27 -5.89
N THR A 34 -2.52 -3.39 -5.50
CA THR A 34 -2.12 -2.27 -6.36
C THR A 34 -1.42 -2.79 -7.63
N PRO A 35 -1.61 -2.13 -8.78
CA PRO A 35 -0.89 -2.50 -9.99
C PRO A 35 0.63 -2.38 -9.82
N THR A 36 1.39 -3.16 -10.59
CA THR A 36 2.85 -3.06 -10.63
C THR A 36 3.28 -1.62 -10.93
N SER A 37 4.34 -1.17 -10.25
CA SER A 37 4.86 0.21 -10.37
C SER A 37 3.89 1.31 -9.92
N SER A 38 2.89 0.98 -9.09
CA SER A 38 1.93 1.95 -8.54
C SER A 38 2.06 2.14 -7.03
N SER A 39 3.28 2.28 -6.52
CA SER A 39 3.54 2.51 -5.08
C SER A 39 2.83 3.75 -4.51
N TRP A 40 2.55 4.75 -5.35
CA TRP A 40 1.79 5.93 -4.95
C TRP A 40 0.33 5.61 -4.55
N LEU A 41 -0.20 4.45 -4.98
CA LEU A 41 -1.48 3.85 -4.55
C LEU A 41 -1.36 3.05 -3.24
N ASN A 42 -0.19 2.97 -2.63
CA ASN A 42 -0.03 2.29 -1.36
C ASN A 42 -0.01 3.31 -0.21
N GLN A 43 -1.15 3.48 0.48
CA GLN A 43 -1.23 4.44 1.60
C GLN A 43 -0.38 4.03 2.79
N VAL A 44 -0.14 2.72 2.99
CA VAL A 44 0.67 2.25 4.14
C VAL A 44 2.12 2.71 4.01
N GLU A 45 2.66 2.77 2.79
CA GLU A 45 3.99 3.33 2.54
C GLU A 45 4.07 4.82 2.89
N ARG A 46 3.02 5.59 2.58
CA ARG A 46 2.94 7.01 2.99
C ARG A 46 2.88 7.14 4.50
N PHE A 47 2.13 6.27 5.18
CA PHE A 47 2.08 6.22 6.64
C PHE A 47 3.47 5.94 7.23
N PHE A 48 4.21 4.96 6.71
CA PHE A 48 5.58 4.67 7.15
C PHE A 48 6.55 5.82 6.86
N GLY A 49 6.38 6.54 5.74
CA GLY A 49 7.14 7.77 5.47
C GLY A 49 6.93 8.82 6.57
N ILE A 50 5.68 9.10 6.93
CA ILE A 50 5.36 10.05 8.01
C ILE A 50 5.92 9.58 9.35
N LEU A 51 5.74 8.30 9.71
CA LEU A 51 6.30 7.73 10.93
C LEU A 51 7.83 7.90 10.97
N THR A 52 8.49 7.59 9.85
CA THR A 52 9.94 7.73 9.72
C THR A 52 10.38 9.17 9.96
N ASP A 53 9.72 10.14 9.33
CA ASP A 53 10.10 11.54 9.43
C ASP A 53 9.76 12.15 10.80
N LYS A 54 8.66 11.72 11.44
CA LYS A 54 8.20 12.26 12.73
C LYS A 54 8.85 11.60 13.95
N VAL A 55 9.20 10.33 13.85
CA VAL A 55 9.67 9.54 15.00
C VAL A 55 11.10 9.05 14.82
N ILE A 56 11.50 8.62 13.61
CA ILE A 56 12.75 7.86 13.43
C ILE A 56 13.94 8.74 13.03
N ARG A 57 13.81 9.57 11.99
CA ARG A 57 14.93 10.18 11.27
C ARG A 57 15.84 11.08 12.12
N ASN A 58 15.29 11.67 13.18
CA ASN A 58 15.99 12.66 14.01
C ASN A 58 15.96 12.31 15.51
N GLN A 59 15.86 11.03 15.86
CA GLN A 59 15.85 10.57 17.26
C GLN A 59 16.93 9.51 17.48
N ALA A 60 17.54 9.54 18.65
CA ALA A 60 18.36 8.45 19.15
C ALA A 60 17.51 7.63 20.13
N PHE A 61 17.61 6.31 20.04
CA PHE A 61 16.89 5.38 20.91
C PHE A 61 17.88 4.62 21.78
N HIS A 62 17.55 4.46 23.05
CA HIS A 62 18.44 3.81 24.01
C HIS A 62 18.30 2.27 24.01
N SER A 63 17.22 1.75 23.42
CA SER A 63 16.96 0.32 23.25
C SER A 63 15.88 0.09 22.20
N VAL A 64 15.68 -1.18 21.82
CA VAL A 64 14.54 -1.57 20.98
C VAL A 64 13.20 -1.29 21.68
N ALA A 65 13.11 -1.52 22.99
CA ALA A 65 11.89 -1.26 23.75
C ALA A 65 11.52 0.24 23.77
N ASP A 66 12.53 1.12 23.84
CA ASP A 66 12.34 2.58 23.75
C ASP A 66 11.82 2.99 22.37
N LEU A 67 12.39 2.42 21.30
CA LEU A 67 11.90 2.61 19.93
C LEU A 67 10.43 2.15 19.78
N GLU A 68 10.10 0.94 20.24
CA GLU A 68 8.73 0.40 20.20
C GLU A 68 7.75 1.30 20.95
N HIS A 69 8.13 1.75 22.15
CA HIS A 69 7.32 2.66 22.95
C HIS A 69 7.04 3.97 22.20
N LYS A 70 8.07 4.60 21.61
CA LYS A 70 7.93 5.85 20.86
C LYS A 70 7.06 5.69 19.61
N ILE A 71 7.19 4.58 18.89
CA ILE A 71 6.32 4.27 17.74
C ILE A 71 4.87 4.12 18.21
N MET A 72 4.61 3.32 19.24
CA MET A 72 3.26 3.07 19.75
C MET A 72 2.61 4.33 20.31
N ASP A 73 3.37 5.15 21.04
CA ASP A 73 2.91 6.43 21.55
C ASP A 73 2.48 7.36 20.41
N TRP A 74 3.29 7.48 19.36
CA TRP A 74 2.93 8.28 18.18
C TRP A 74 1.68 7.74 17.45
N ILE A 75 1.57 6.41 17.30
CA ILE A 75 0.39 5.77 16.70
C ILE A 75 -0.87 6.10 17.51
N ASN A 76 -0.82 5.94 18.84
CA ASN A 76 -1.94 6.19 19.73
C ASN A 76 -2.39 7.66 19.64
N HIS A 77 -1.45 8.61 19.70
CA HIS A 77 -1.74 10.03 19.55
C HIS A 77 -2.37 10.35 18.19
N ARG A 78 -1.85 9.78 17.09
CA ARG A 78 -2.41 9.98 15.75
C ARG A 78 -3.83 9.41 15.62
N ASN A 79 -4.12 8.29 16.29
CA ASN A 79 -5.44 7.65 16.23
C ASN A 79 -6.53 8.40 16.99
N ILE A 80 -6.20 9.31 17.91
CA ILE A 80 -7.17 10.18 18.59
C ILE A 80 -7.86 11.12 17.60
N ASN A 81 -7.11 11.66 16.64
CA ASN A 81 -7.65 12.52 15.58
C ASN A 81 -6.98 12.18 14.24
N PRO A 82 -7.40 11.09 13.58
CA PRO A 82 -6.73 10.59 12.40
C PRO A 82 -6.98 11.53 11.21
N THR A 83 -5.91 11.91 10.51
CA THR A 83 -6.04 12.53 9.18
C THR A 83 -6.11 11.42 8.12
N PRO A 84 -7.24 11.28 7.41
CA PRO A 84 -7.35 10.30 6.33
C PRO A 84 -6.41 10.69 5.18
N PHE A 85 -5.83 9.70 4.51
CA PHE A 85 -5.16 9.95 3.25
C PHE A 85 -6.20 10.14 2.15
N THR A 86 -6.02 11.18 1.34
CA THR A 86 -6.88 11.45 0.19
C THR A 86 -6.21 10.99 -1.09
N TRP A 87 -6.96 10.28 -1.91
CA TRP A 87 -6.56 9.97 -3.27
C TRP A 87 -6.67 11.24 -4.11
N VAL A 88 -5.54 11.73 -4.60
CA VAL A 88 -5.48 12.99 -5.37
C VAL A 88 -5.78 12.80 -6.86
N LYS A 89 -5.75 11.55 -7.36
CA LYS A 89 -6.08 11.23 -8.75
C LYS A 89 -7.38 10.45 -8.80
N ASP A 90 -8.26 10.88 -9.69
CA ASP A 90 -9.49 10.17 -10.00
C ASP A 90 -9.19 8.82 -10.70
N ALA A 91 -10.08 7.85 -10.47
CA ALA A 91 -9.99 6.50 -11.01
C ALA A 91 -9.98 6.49 -12.54
N GLU A 92 -10.83 7.31 -13.18
CA GLU A 92 -10.95 7.36 -14.63
C GLU A 92 -9.65 7.85 -15.28
N THR A 93 -9.04 8.88 -14.71
CA THR A 93 -7.76 9.45 -15.12
C THR A 93 -6.62 8.44 -15.00
N ILE A 94 -6.63 7.64 -13.93
CA ILE A 94 -5.66 6.57 -13.72
C ILE A 94 -5.83 5.49 -14.79
N LEU A 95 -7.06 5.03 -15.01
CA LEU A 95 -7.38 3.99 -16.00
C LEU A 95 -7.03 4.44 -17.42
N ALA A 96 -7.34 5.68 -17.79
CA ALA A 96 -6.96 6.26 -19.07
C ALA A 96 -5.44 6.32 -19.25
N THR A 97 -4.69 6.61 -18.18
CA THR A 97 -3.22 6.62 -18.23
C THR A 97 -2.63 5.22 -18.37
N ILE A 98 -3.17 4.24 -17.64
CA ILE A 98 -2.76 2.83 -17.75
C ILE A 98 -3.03 2.30 -19.17
N ASN A 99 -4.22 2.56 -19.72
CA ASN A 99 -4.58 2.12 -21.05
C ASN A 99 -3.66 2.73 -22.13
N ARG A 100 -3.33 4.02 -22.03
CA ARG A 100 -2.36 4.65 -22.93
C ARG A 100 -0.98 3.99 -22.85
N ALA A 101 -0.48 3.73 -21.64
CA ALA A 101 0.80 3.06 -21.45
C ALA A 101 0.81 1.64 -22.04
N ARG A 102 -0.27 0.88 -21.85
CA ARG A 102 -0.44 -0.46 -22.43
C ARG A 102 -0.40 -0.42 -23.96
N THR A 103 -1.15 0.49 -24.59
CA THR A 103 -1.16 0.64 -26.06
C THR A 103 0.24 0.95 -26.61
N THR A 104 1.00 1.84 -25.95
CA THR A 104 2.37 2.16 -26.37
C THR A 104 3.33 0.97 -26.22
N LEU A 105 3.19 0.18 -25.15
CA LEU A 105 3.99 -1.03 -24.97
C LEU A 105 3.69 -2.07 -26.07
N GLU A 106 2.42 -2.26 -26.41
CA GLU A 106 1.99 -3.18 -27.46
C GLU A 106 2.51 -2.77 -28.84
N SER A 107 2.46 -1.48 -29.19
CA SER A 107 3.00 -0.99 -30.46
C SER A 107 4.51 -1.16 -30.55
N THR A 108 5.23 -0.91 -29.45
CA THR A 108 6.69 -1.05 -29.38
C THR A 108 7.13 -2.52 -29.45
N THR A 109 6.41 -3.44 -28.81
CA THR A 109 6.67 -4.89 -28.90
C THR A 109 6.44 -5.40 -30.33
N ASN A 110 5.36 -4.97 -30.99
CA ASN A 110 5.08 -5.36 -32.36
C ASN A 110 6.11 -4.82 -33.38
N GLN A 111 6.72 -3.66 -33.11
CA GLN A 111 7.82 -3.13 -33.93
C GLN A 111 9.16 -3.86 -33.75
N LYS A 112 9.37 -4.59 -32.65
CA LYS A 112 10.61 -5.37 -32.41
C LYS A 112 10.57 -6.79 -32.99
N HIS A 113 9.41 -7.23 -33.48
CA HIS A 113 9.21 -8.56 -34.07
C HIS A 113 8.93 -8.52 -35.58
N ASN A 114 9.04 -7.35 -36.20
CA ASN A 114 9.25 -7.14 -37.63
C ASN A 114 10.68 -6.67 -37.89
#